data_AF-A0A383BAM1-F1
#
_entry.id   AF-A0A383BAM1-F1
#
_cell.length_a   1.000
_cell.length_b   1.000
_cell.length_c   1.000
_cell.angle_alpha   90.00
_cell.angle_beta   90.00
_cell.angle_gamma   90.00
#
_symmetry.space_group_name_H-M   'P 1'
#
loop_
_entity.id
_entity.type
_entity.pdbx_description
1 polymer ?
#
loop_
_entity_poly.entity_id
_entity_poly.type
_entity_poly.pdbx_seq_one_letter_code
_entity_poly.pdbx_strand_id
1 'polypeptide(L)'
;MAKPLVVPRAEHSLSKNHIDPDALKVLYRLQKFDHIAYLVGGSVRDLLIGRRPKDFDLGTSAHPNQVKRLFRNCWIIGRRFRLAHVKFGLK
;
A
#
# COMPACT_ATOMS: atom_id res chain seq x y z
N MET A 1 -9.65 11.38 -19.18
CA MET A 1 -9.97 10.75 -17.87
C MET A 1 -10.52 11.83 -16.97
N ALA A 2 -11.56 11.56 -16.18
CA ALA A 2 -12.08 12.54 -15.23
C ALA A 2 -11.03 12.83 -14.14
N LYS A 3 -10.94 14.08 -13.69
CA LYS A 3 -10.06 14.46 -12.59
C LYS A 3 -10.57 13.77 -11.32
N PRO A 4 -9.71 13.11 -10.53
CA PRO A 4 -10.16 12.46 -9.31
C PRO A 4 -10.63 13.50 -8.30
N LEU A 5 -11.69 13.17 -7.56
CA LEU A 5 -12.06 13.90 -6.36
C LEU A 5 -10.99 13.63 -5.30
N VAL A 6 -10.36 14.69 -4.80
CA VAL A 6 -9.38 14.61 -3.72
C VAL A 6 -10.04 15.14 -2.46
N VAL A 7 -10.30 14.24 -1.50
CA VAL A 7 -10.82 14.61 -0.18
C VAL A 7 -9.64 14.97 0.72
N PRO A 8 -9.54 16.22 1.22
CA PRO A 8 -8.45 16.64 2.10
C PRO A 8 -8.38 15.86 3.41
N ARG A 9 -7.22 15.87 4.06
CA ARG A 9 -6.98 15.15 5.33
C ARG A 9 -7.99 15.49 6.43
N ALA A 10 -8.44 16.74 6.50
CA ALA A 10 -9.39 17.21 7.50
C ALA A 10 -10.81 16.67 7.27
N GLU A 11 -11.12 16.22 6.05
CA GLU A 11 -12.47 15.85 5.61
C GLU A 11 -12.70 14.33 5.60
N HIS A 12 -11.76 13.54 6.15
CA HIS A 12 -11.91 12.09 6.26
C HIS A 12 -11.36 11.51 7.57
N SER A 13 -11.93 10.39 8.00
CA SER A 13 -11.60 9.70 9.26
C SER A 13 -10.31 8.87 9.22
N LEU A 14 -9.71 8.68 8.04
CA LEU A 14 -8.48 7.88 7.90
C LEU A 14 -7.32 8.47 8.72
N SER A 15 -6.76 7.64 9.59
CA SER A 15 -5.60 7.98 10.42
C SER A 15 -4.47 6.99 10.22
N LYS A 16 -3.24 7.50 10.16
CA LYS A 16 -2.01 6.69 10.08
C LYS A 16 -1.84 5.76 11.28
N ASN A 17 -2.41 6.12 12.43
CA ASN A 17 -2.33 5.33 13.66
C ASN A 17 -3.08 3.99 13.56
N HIS A 18 -3.98 3.85 12.60
CA HIS A 18 -4.76 2.62 12.37
C HIS A 18 -4.22 1.77 11.22
N ILE A 19 -3.06 2.14 10.66
CA ILE A 19 -2.43 1.44 9.56
C ILE A 19 -1.23 0.64 10.10
N ASP A 20 -1.05 -0.58 9.61
CA ASP A 20 0.09 -1.40 9.98
C ASP A 20 1.43 -0.65 9.70
N PRO A 21 2.34 -0.54 10.69
CA PRO A 21 3.61 0.16 10.51
C PRO A 21 4.46 -0.38 9.35
N ASP A 22 4.39 -1.68 9.06
CA ASP A 22 5.11 -2.28 7.94
C ASP A 22 4.52 -1.84 6.61
N ALA A 23 3.19 -1.73 6.51
CA ALA A 23 2.54 -1.19 5.32
C ALA A 23 2.93 0.27 5.07
N LEU A 24 2.97 1.10 6.13
CA LEU A 24 3.47 2.47 6.04
C LEU A 24 4.94 2.52 5.61
N LYS A 25 5.78 1.61 6.12
CA LYS A 25 7.19 1.51 5.73
C LYS A 25 7.37 1.17 4.25
N VAL A 26 6.56 0.25 3.70
CA VAL A 26 6.54 -0.05 2.26
C VAL A 26 6.11 1.18 1.47
N LEU A 27 5.01 1.82 1.88
CA LEU A 27 4.45 3.01 1.23
C LEU A 27 5.51 4.12 1.11
N TYR A 28 6.12 4.50 2.23
CA TYR A 28 7.10 5.58 2.26
C TYR A 28 8.38 5.23 1.51
N ARG A 29 8.83 3.97 1.56
CA ARG A 29 9.98 3.55 0.76
C ARG A 29 9.69 3.64 -0.74
N LEU A 30 8.51 3.20 -1.21
CA LEU A 30 8.15 3.36 -2.62
C LEU A 30 8.13 4.84 -3.04
N GLN A 31 7.49 5.70 -2.24
CA GLN A 31 7.44 7.14 -2.49
C GLN A 31 8.83 7.80 -2.48
N LYS A 32 9.72 7.37 -1.58
CA LYS A 32 11.11 7.85 -1.52
C LYS A 32 11.91 7.55 -2.80
N PHE A 33 11.52 6.52 -3.55
CA PHE A 33 12.13 6.16 -4.83
C PHE A 33 11.25 6.60 -6.02
N ASP A 34 10.51 7.70 -5.85
CA ASP A 34 9.70 8.37 -6.89
C ASP A 34 8.63 7.50 -7.54
N HIS A 35 8.19 6.45 -6.84
CA HIS A 35 7.04 5.67 -7.24
C HIS A 35 5.77 6.22 -6.60
N ILE A 36 4.72 6.33 -7.40
CA ILE A 36 3.37 6.55 -6.88
C ILE A 36 3.00 5.31 -6.08
N ALA A 37 2.52 5.50 -4.85
CA ALA A 37 2.06 4.42 -4.00
C ALA A 37 0.91 4.90 -3.11
N TYR A 38 -0.14 4.08 -3.01
CA TYR A 38 -1.33 4.34 -2.22
C TYR A 38 -1.77 3.06 -1.49
N LEU A 39 -2.35 3.23 -0.31
CA LEU A 39 -3.19 2.19 0.27
C LEU A 39 -4.48 2.08 -0.54
N VAL A 40 -4.95 0.87 -0.76
CA VAL A 40 -6.12 0.60 -1.61
C VAL A 40 -7.01 -0.49 -0.99
N GLY A 41 -8.15 -0.72 -1.63
CA GLY A 41 -8.97 -1.90 -1.41
C GLY A 41 -9.69 -1.91 -0.05
N GLY A 42 -9.82 -3.12 0.51
CA GLY A 42 -10.60 -3.38 1.71
C GLY A 42 -10.11 -2.61 2.93
N SER A 43 -8.79 -2.43 3.07
CA SER A 43 -8.21 -1.70 4.21
C SER A 43 -8.71 -0.25 4.30
N VAL A 44 -8.78 0.45 3.17
CA VAL A 44 -9.28 1.84 3.12
C VAL A 44 -10.76 1.90 3.45
N ARG A 45 -11.56 1.00 2.85
CA ARG A 45 -12.99 0.87 3.13
C ARG A 45 -13.23 0.65 4.62
N ASP A 46 -12.55 -0.34 5.19
CA ASP A 46 -12.76 -0.77 6.58
C ASP A 46 -12.40 0.36 7.55
N LEU A 47 -11.28 1.06 7.31
CA LEU A 47 -10.89 2.23 8.11
C LEU A 47 -11.90 3.39 8.01
N LEU A 48 -12.46 3.65 6.82
CA LEU A 48 -13.46 4.72 6.64
C LEU A 48 -14.74 4.46 7.46
N ILE A 49 -15.14 3.20 7.59
CA ILE A 49 -16.32 2.78 8.37
C ILE A 49 -15.99 2.38 9.82
N GLY A 50 -14.79 2.69 10.31
CA GLY A 50 -14.39 2.43 11.69
C GLY A 50 -14.15 0.96 12.04
N ARG A 51 -13.90 0.10 11.05
CA ARG A 51 -13.53 -1.30 11.25
C ARG A 51 -12.02 -1.50 11.16
N ARG A 52 -11.52 -2.51 11.87
CA ARG A 52 -10.12 -2.92 11.81
C ARG A 52 -9.85 -3.71 10.52
N PRO A 53 -8.92 -3.28 9.64
CA PRO A 53 -8.51 -4.06 8.47
C PRO A 53 -7.88 -5.39 8.87
N LYS A 54 -8.12 -6.43 8.06
CA LYS A 54 -7.42 -7.72 8.19
C LYS A 54 -6.05 -7.69 7.52
N ASP A 55 -6.01 -7.08 6.33
CA ASP A 55 -4.86 -7.07 5.44
C ASP A 55 -4.68 -5.65 4.89
N PHE A 56 -3.45 -5.29 4.49
CA PHE A 56 -3.15 -4.01 3.85
C PHE A 56 -2.56 -4.22 2.46
N ASP A 57 -3.30 -3.78 1.44
CA ASP A 57 -2.86 -3.79 0.05
C ASP A 57 -2.37 -2.40 -0.38
N LEU A 58 -1.30 -2.40 -1.19
CA LEU A 58 -0.74 -1.19 -1.77
C LEU A 58 -0.83 -1.26 -3.30
N GLY A 59 -1.39 -0.20 -3.89
CA GLY A 59 -1.29 0.05 -5.32
C GLY A 59 -0.07 0.92 -5.60
N THR A 60 0.75 0.57 -6.60
CA THR A 60 1.94 1.34 -6.96
C THR A 60 2.19 1.41 -8.46
N SER A 61 2.85 2.47 -8.91
CA SER A 61 3.37 2.57 -10.29
C SER A 61 4.62 1.74 -10.53
N ALA A 62 5.29 1.25 -9.48
CA ALA A 62 6.47 0.41 -9.60
C ALA A 62 6.14 -0.95 -10.24
N HIS A 63 6.92 -1.35 -11.23
CA HIS A 63 6.86 -2.70 -11.79
C HIS A 63 7.31 -3.73 -10.73
N PRO A 64 6.78 -4.97 -10.71
CA PRO A 64 7.18 -5.98 -9.72
C PRO A 64 8.71 -6.19 -9.57
N ASN A 65 9.45 -6.09 -10.67
CA ASN A 65 10.92 -6.17 -10.64
C ASN A 65 11.59 -4.97 -9.93
N GLN A 66 11.00 -3.77 -10.03
CA GLN A 66 11.46 -2.59 -9.29
C GLN A 66 11.14 -2.75 -7.80
N VAL A 67 9.95 -3.24 -7.46
CA VAL A 67 9.59 -3.59 -6.07
C VAL A 67 10.60 -4.60 -5.51
N LYS A 68 10.90 -5.66 -6.25
CA LYS A 68 11.88 -6.68 -5.83
C LYS A 68 13.29 -6.12 -5.59
N ARG A 69 13.70 -5.10 -6.35
CA ARG A 69 14.97 -4.40 -6.12
C ARG A 69 14.97 -3.58 -4.83
N LEU A 70 13.86 -2.93 -4.50
CA LEU A 70 13.72 -2.07 -3.32
C LEU A 70 13.51 -2.87 -2.02
N PHE A 71 12.98 -4.08 -2.14
CA PHE A 71 12.64 -4.96 -1.03
C PHE A 71 13.23 -6.36 -1.29
N ARG A 72 14.41 -6.65 -0.74
CA ARG A 72 15.06 -7.97 -0.92
C ARG A 72 14.23 -9.13 -0.36
N ASN A 73 13.37 -8.85 0.60
CA ASN A 73 12.38 -9.75 1.21
C ASN A 73 11.06 -9.84 0.40
N CYS A 74 11.05 -9.41 -0.86
CA CYS A 74 9.89 -9.43 -1.74
C CYS A 74 9.83 -10.68 -2.63
N TRP A 75 8.62 -11.22 -2.77
CA TRP A 75 8.28 -12.37 -3.60
C TRP A 75 7.36 -11.91 -4.72
N ILE A 76 7.72 -12.17 -5.98
CA ILE A 76 6.82 -11.91 -7.11
C ILE A 76 5.91 -13.13 -7.24
N ILE A 77 4.59 -12.90 -7.22
CA ILE A 77 3.60 -13.96 -7.23
C ILE A 77 3.13 -14.22 -8.66
N GLY A 78 3.59 -15.35 -9.22
CA GLY A 78 3.26 -15.78 -10.58
C GLY A 78 3.93 -14.92 -11.67
N ARG A 79 4.10 -15.49 -12.86
CA ARG A 79 4.67 -14.76 -14.01
C ARG A 79 3.64 -13.91 -14.75
N ARG A 80 2.36 -14.24 -14.62
CA ARG A 80 1.23 -13.56 -15.30
C ARG A 80 0.66 -12.40 -14.49
N PHE A 81 0.78 -12.45 -13.16
CA PHE A 81 0.19 -11.46 -12.27
C PHE A 81 1.24 -10.42 -11.87
N ARG A 82 0.87 -9.13 -11.89
CA ARG A 82 1.74 -8.03 -11.46
C ARG A 82 1.67 -7.85 -9.94
N LEU A 83 1.88 -8.93 -9.20
CA LEU A 83 1.77 -8.98 -7.74
C LEU A 83 3.13 -9.21 -7.07
N ALA A 84 3.34 -8.50 -5.97
CA ALA A 84 4.57 -8.54 -5.20
C ALA A 84 4.22 -8.57 -3.69
N HIS A 85 4.68 -9.59 -2.98
CA HIS A 85 4.51 -9.74 -1.53
C HIS A 85 5.79 -9.38 -0.79
N VAL A 86 5.76 -8.34 0.04
CA VAL A 86 6.85 -7.97 0.94
C VAL A 86 6.60 -8.61 2.30
N LYS A 87 7.46 -9.54 2.73
CA LYS A 87 7.29 -10.26 4.00
C LYS A 87 8.01 -9.56 5.14
N PHE A 88 7.32 -9.30 6.24
CA PHE A 88 7.90 -8.73 7.46
C PHE A 88 7.80 -9.74 8.61
N GLY A 89 8.96 -10.25 9.06
CA GLY A 89 9.09 -11.10 10.25
C GLY A 89 8.16 -12.32 10.30
N LEU A 90 8.15 -13.00 11.44
CA LEU A 90 7.02 -13.84 11.84
C LEU A 90 6.06 -12.89 12.59
N LYS A 91 4.88 -12.66 12.03
CA LYS A 91 3.73 -12.13 12.76
C LYS A 91 2.81 -13.30 13.06
#